data_AF-A0A2E1YAQ6-F1
#
_entry.id   AF-A0A2E1YAQ6-F1
#
_cell.length_a   1.000
_cell.length_b   1.000
_cell.length_c   1.000
_cell.angle_alpha   90.00
_cell.angle_beta   90.00
_cell.angle_gamma   90.00
#
_symmetry.space_group_name_H-M   'P 1'
#
loop_
_entity.id
_entity.type
_entity.pdbx_description
1 polymer ?
#
loop_
_entity_poly.entity_id
_entity_poly.type
_entity_poly.pdbx_seq_one_letter_code
_entity_poly.pdbx_strand_id
1 'polypeptide(L)'
;MQFILVVLLALGAILDLLLGISFFIDPAGAGADFGLQSPTPEGLSAMRGDFTAFFWLAALCMGWTAWKRRADMLWPALALFTIAFSGRLVNLVAVGAYDGWWQPMIVEALHVIVMVMAIKLLPYGRVSPAGSV
;
A
#
# COMPACT_ATOMS: atom_id res chain seq x y z
N MET A 1 2.38 -19.23 12.41
CA MET A 1 3.11 -18.15 11.70
C MET A 1 2.38 -17.66 10.45
N GLN A 2 2.00 -18.51 9.49
CA GLN A 2 1.29 -18.07 8.27
C GLN A 2 -0.07 -17.39 8.55
N PHE A 3 -0.83 -17.84 9.56
CA PHE A 3 -2.11 -17.22 9.92
C PHE A 3 -1.96 -15.75 10.32
N ILE A 4 -0.95 -15.41 11.11
CA ILE A 4 -0.68 -14.03 11.54
C ILE A 4 -0.40 -13.14 10.32
N LEU A 5 0.42 -13.60 9.37
CA LEU A 5 0.70 -12.84 8.15
C LEU A 5 -0.55 -12.60 7.30
N VAL A 6 -1.41 -13.61 7.16
CA VAL A 6 -2.68 -13.47 6.43
C VAL A 6 -3.60 -12.45 7.11
N VAL A 7 -3.68 -12.47 8.44
CA VAL A 7 -4.46 -11.48 9.20
C VAL A 7 -3.88 -10.08 9.02
N LEU A 8 -2.56 -9.92 9.14
CA LEU A 8 -1.90 -8.62 8.95
C LEU A 8 -2.11 -8.07 7.54
N LEU A 9 -2.03 -8.91 6.51
CA LEU A 9 -2.34 -8.52 5.13
C LEU A 9 -3.81 -8.13 4.95
N ALA A 10 -4.74 -8.86 5.58
CA ALA A 10 -6.15 -8.52 5.53
C ALA A 10 -6.44 -7.18 6.22
N LEU A 11 -5.81 -6.92 7.37
CA LEU A 11 -5.94 -5.65 8.08
C LEU A 11 -5.32 -4.48 7.29
N GLY A 12 -4.13 -4.68 6.71
CA GLY A 12 -3.52 -3.69 5.81
C GLY A 12 -4.39 -3.42 4.59
N ALA A 13 -4.96 -4.46 3.99
CA ALA A 13 -5.89 -4.31 2.87
C ALA A 13 -7.14 -3.52 3.23
N ILE A 14 -7.72 -3.74 4.41
CA ILE A 14 -8.88 -2.97 4.89
C ILE A 14 -8.49 -1.51 5.15
N LEU A 15 -7.36 -1.27 5.80
CA LEU A 15 -6.85 0.08 6.04
C LEU A 15 -6.69 0.85 4.72
N ASP A 16 -5.99 0.28 3.75
CA ASP A 16 -5.76 0.89 2.44
C ASP A 16 -7.07 1.07 1.67
N LEU A 17 -8.00 0.11 1.74
CA LEU A 17 -9.31 0.25 1.11
C LEU A 17 -10.05 1.47 1.66
N LEU A 18 -10.05 1.65 2.98
CA LEU A 18 -10.69 2.80 3.63
C LEU A 18 -9.99 4.11 3.28
N LEU A 19 -8.66 4.15 3.25
CA LEU A 19 -7.90 5.33 2.82
C LEU A 19 -8.23 5.72 1.38
N GLY A 20 -8.26 4.74 0.47
CA GLY A 20 -8.64 4.99 -0.92
C GLY A 20 -10.10 5.45 -1.06
N ILE A 21 -11.03 4.91 -0.26
CA ILE A 21 -12.42 5.41 -0.21
C ILE A 21 -12.46 6.87 0.25
N SER A 22 -11.70 7.24 1.28
CA SER A 22 -11.63 8.61 1.77
C SER A 22 -11.12 9.57 0.70
N PHE A 23 -10.01 9.24 0.02
CA PHE A 23 -9.51 10.04 -1.11
C PHE A 23 -10.50 10.08 -2.28
N PHE A 24 -11.22 8.99 -2.54
CA PHE A 24 -12.20 8.93 -3.62
C PHE A 24 -13.44 9.79 -3.36
N ILE A 25 -13.85 9.98 -2.10
CA ILE A 25 -15.04 10.76 -1.72
C ILE A 25 -14.67 12.21 -1.39
N ASP A 26 -13.76 12.40 -0.43
CA ASP A 26 -13.31 13.71 0.08
C ASP A 26 -11.78 13.82 0.03
N PRO A 27 -11.20 14.11 -1.15
CA PRO A 27 -9.74 14.25 -1.30
C PRO A 27 -9.16 15.44 -0.52
N ALA A 28 -9.97 16.45 -0.18
CA ALA A 28 -9.50 17.60 0.59
C ALA A 28 -9.30 17.22 2.06
N GLY A 29 -10.30 16.58 2.67
CA GLY A 29 -10.21 16.05 4.02
C GLY A 29 -9.11 14.98 4.14
N ALA A 30 -9.12 13.98 3.25
CA ALA A 30 -8.10 12.93 3.25
C ALA A 30 -6.69 13.48 2.98
N GLY A 31 -6.55 14.46 2.08
CA GLY A 31 -5.28 15.12 1.81
C GLY A 31 -4.69 15.81 3.04
N ALA A 32 -5.53 16.48 3.84
CA ALA A 32 -5.08 17.18 5.05
C ALA A 32 -4.43 16.23 6.06
N ASP A 33 -4.95 15.01 6.23
CA ASP A 33 -4.36 13.97 7.09
C ASP A 33 -2.96 13.53 6.62
N PHE A 34 -2.65 13.71 5.33
CA PHE A 34 -1.34 13.43 4.73
C PHE A 34 -0.46 14.68 4.60
N GLY A 35 -0.90 15.84 5.11
CA GLY A 35 -0.21 17.13 4.95
C GLY A 35 -0.29 17.71 3.54
N LEU A 36 -1.22 17.20 2.72
CA LEU A 36 -1.49 17.68 1.37
C LEU A 36 -2.59 18.74 1.41
N GLN A 37 -2.40 19.80 0.64
CA GLN A 37 -3.42 20.81 0.41
C GLN A 37 -3.39 21.23 -1.06
N SER A 38 -4.56 21.40 -1.65
CA SER A 38 -4.71 21.96 -2.99
C SER A 38 -5.80 23.02 -2.99
N PRO A 39 -5.49 24.27 -3.40
CA PRO A 39 -6.50 25.30 -3.57
C PRO A 39 -7.26 25.18 -4.89
N THR A 40 -6.84 24.29 -5.79
CA THR A 40 -7.43 24.16 -7.14
C THR A 40 -8.21 22.85 -7.32
N PRO A 41 -9.27 22.86 -8.15
CA PRO A 41 -9.99 21.65 -8.53
C PRO A 41 -9.08 20.61 -9.22
N GLU A 42 -8.07 21.06 -9.95
CA GLU A 42 -7.09 20.21 -10.62
C GLU A 42 -6.30 19.37 -9.60
N GLY A 43 -5.73 19.99 -8.56
CA GLY A 43 -4.98 19.25 -7.55
C GLY A 43 -5.87 18.33 -6.71
N LEU A 44 -7.13 18.71 -6.45
CA LEU A 44 -8.10 17.82 -5.81
C LEU A 44 -8.49 16.64 -6.71
N SER A 45 -8.54 16.84 -8.03
CA SER A 45 -8.76 15.77 -9.00
C SER A 45 -7.59 14.80 -9.03
N ALA A 46 -6.35 15.30 -9.04
CA ALA A 46 -5.15 14.48 -8.97
C ALA A 46 -5.11 13.67 -7.66
N MET A 47 -5.39 14.31 -6.51
CA MET A 47 -5.47 13.61 -5.23
C MET A 47 -6.51 12.48 -5.24
N ARG A 48 -7.69 12.75 -5.79
CA ARG A 48 -8.76 11.75 -5.92
C ARG A 48 -8.36 10.57 -6.80
N GLY A 49 -7.67 10.82 -7.92
CA GLY A 49 -7.25 9.77 -8.84
C GLY A 49 -6.08 8.97 -8.29
N ASP A 50 -4.97 9.65 -8.00
CA ASP A 50 -3.66 9.03 -7.81
C ASP A 50 -3.56 8.32 -6.46
N PHE A 51 -4.06 8.93 -5.37
CA PHE A 51 -4.03 8.30 -4.05
C PHE A 51 -5.05 7.16 -3.95
N THR A 52 -6.23 7.31 -4.55
CA THR A 52 -7.19 6.19 -4.62
C THR A 52 -6.58 5.02 -5.40
N ALA A 53 -5.95 5.28 -6.54
CA ALA A 53 -5.30 4.23 -7.34
C ALA A 53 -4.18 3.53 -6.55
N PHE A 54 -3.35 4.29 -5.84
CA PHE A 54 -2.29 3.74 -4.98
C PHE A 54 -2.87 2.79 -3.92
N PHE A 55 -3.80 3.30 -3.10
CA PHE A 55 -4.31 2.54 -1.97
C PHE A 55 -5.21 1.38 -2.41
N TRP A 56 -6.07 1.56 -3.41
CA TRP A 56 -6.91 0.46 -3.89
C TRP A 56 -6.12 -0.64 -4.56
N LEU A 57 -5.08 -0.31 -5.35
CA LEU A 57 -4.23 -1.34 -5.93
C LEU A 57 -3.51 -2.14 -4.84
N ALA A 58 -2.97 -1.46 -3.82
CA ALA A 58 -2.35 -2.13 -2.68
C ALA A 58 -3.36 -3.01 -1.91
N ALA A 59 -4.54 -2.48 -1.61
CA ALA A 59 -5.62 -3.19 -0.93
C ALA A 59 -6.06 -4.45 -1.68
N LEU A 60 -6.28 -4.35 -2.99
CA LEU A 60 -6.70 -5.48 -3.82
C LEU A 60 -5.63 -6.57 -3.86
N CYS A 61 -4.36 -6.20 -4.04
CA CYS A 61 -3.23 -7.13 -4.04
C CYS A 61 -3.10 -7.86 -2.70
N MET A 62 -3.07 -7.12 -1.58
CA MET A 62 -2.96 -7.70 -0.25
C MET A 62 -4.18 -8.54 0.12
N GLY A 63 -5.38 -8.05 -0.16
CA GLY A 63 -6.64 -8.76 0.07
C GLY A 63 -6.74 -10.05 -0.73
N TRP A 64 -6.31 -10.04 -1.99
CA TRP A 64 -6.25 -11.24 -2.82
C TRP A 64 -5.27 -12.27 -2.26
N THR A 65 -4.07 -11.85 -1.87
CA THR A 65 -3.09 -12.72 -1.22
C THR A 65 -3.61 -13.29 0.08
N ALA A 66 -4.29 -12.49 0.91
CA ALA A 66 -4.90 -12.95 2.15
C ALA A 66 -6.01 -13.99 1.90
N TRP A 67 -6.88 -13.76 0.91
CA TRP A 67 -7.95 -14.68 0.54
C TRP A 67 -7.41 -16.00 -0.01
N LYS A 68 -6.59 -15.94 -1.06
CA LYS A 68 -6.09 -17.13 -1.76
C LYS A 68 -4.91 -17.80 -1.05
N ARG A 69 -4.38 -17.17 0.01
CA ARG A 69 -3.20 -17.61 0.76
C ARG A 69 -1.99 -17.88 -0.14
N ARG A 70 -1.79 -17.01 -1.15
CA ARG A 70 -0.71 -17.11 -2.14
C ARG A 70 -0.09 -15.74 -2.46
N ALA A 71 1.23 -15.69 -2.62
CA ALA A 71 1.97 -14.42 -2.74
C ALA A 71 2.01 -13.82 -4.15
N ASP A 72 1.42 -14.47 -5.16
CA ASP A 72 1.57 -14.11 -6.59
C ASP A 72 1.28 -12.64 -6.92
N MET A 73 0.27 -12.06 -6.27
CA MET A 73 -0.21 -10.70 -6.56
C MET A 73 0.35 -9.64 -5.62
N LEU A 74 1.32 -9.98 -4.76
CA LEU A 74 1.82 -9.05 -3.73
C LEU A 74 2.91 -8.09 -4.24
N TRP A 75 3.54 -8.42 -5.38
CA TRP A 75 4.63 -7.62 -5.96
C TRP A 75 4.24 -6.17 -6.30
N PRO A 76 3.08 -5.89 -6.93
CA PRO A 76 2.67 -4.51 -7.19
C PRO A 76 2.50 -3.68 -5.91
N ALA A 77 1.83 -4.23 -4.89
CA ALA A 77 1.66 -3.57 -3.59
C ALA A 77 3.01 -3.31 -2.91
N LEU A 78 3.93 -4.28 -2.96
CA LEU A 78 5.27 -4.13 -2.43
C LEU A 78 6.04 -2.99 -3.14
N ALA A 79 5.95 -2.92 -4.46
CA ALA A 79 6.59 -1.86 -5.24
C ALA A 79 6.06 -0.48 -4.85
N LEU A 80 4.74 -0.31 -4.76
CA LEU A 80 4.09 0.94 -4.36
C LEU A 80 4.61 1.45 -3.01
N PHE A 81 4.53 0.61 -1.97
CA PHE A 81 4.98 1.00 -0.63
C PHE A 81 6.49 1.20 -0.52
N THR A 82 7.29 0.41 -1.25
CA THR A 82 8.75 0.58 -1.24
C THR A 82 9.16 1.91 -1.90
N ILE A 83 8.49 2.29 -2.99
CA ILE A 83 8.73 3.57 -3.67
C ILE A 83 8.26 4.74 -2.80
N ALA A 84 7.07 4.64 -2.20
CA ALA A 84 6.56 5.67 -1.29
C ALA A 84 7.50 5.89 -0.09
N PHE A 85 7.93 4.81 0.57
CA PHE A 85 8.87 4.86 1.68
C PHE A 85 10.22 5.47 1.26
N SER A 86 10.71 5.13 0.07
CA SER A 86 11.94 5.72 -0.49
C SER A 86 11.79 7.22 -0.71
N GLY A 87 10.63 7.69 -1.19
CA GLY A 87 10.33 9.12 -1.30
C GLY A 87 10.42 9.84 0.03
N ARG A 88 9.91 9.22 1.12
CA ARG A 88 10.04 9.80 2.47
C ARG A 88 11.46 9.77 3.02
N LEU A 89 12.24 8.73 2.72
CA LEU A 89 13.66 8.71 3.03
C LEU A 89 14.42 9.84 2.34
N VAL A 90 14.13 10.08 1.06
CA VAL A 90 14.70 11.22 0.33
C VAL A 90 14.33 12.53 1.02
N ASN A 91 13.07 12.73 1.42
CA ASN A 91 12.67 13.91 2.16
C ASN A 91 13.45 14.08 3.48
N LEU A 92 13.58 13.02 4.29
CA LEU A 92 14.32 13.08 5.55
C LEU A 92 15.79 13.47 5.37
N VAL A 93 16.42 12.99 4.30
CA VAL A 93 17.83 13.25 4.02
C VAL A 93 18.04 14.64 3.38
N ALA A 94 17.19 15.01 2.42
CA ALA A 94 17.37 16.21 1.61
C ALA A 94 16.73 17.47 2.21
N VAL A 95 15.60 17.34 2.90
CA VAL A 95 14.82 18.46 3.45
C VAL A 95 14.85 18.44 4.99
N GLY A 96 14.78 17.25 5.59
CA GLY A 96 14.78 17.05 7.04
C GLY A 96 13.46 16.48 7.57
N ALA A 97 13.42 16.34 8.89
CA ALA A 97 12.24 15.87 9.61
C ALA A 97 11.18 16.97 9.78
N TYR A 98 9.91 16.58 9.82
CA TYR A 98 8.76 17.43 10.13
C TYR A 98 7.93 16.80 11.25
N ASP A 99 7.05 17.54 11.92
CA ASP A 99 6.29 16.97 13.04
C ASP A 99 5.43 15.76 12.60
N GLY A 100 5.47 14.68 13.38
CA GLY A 100 4.78 13.43 13.02
C GLY A 100 5.39 12.64 11.84
N TRP A 101 6.57 13.02 11.31
CA TRP A 101 7.20 12.33 10.16
C TRP A 101 7.32 10.81 10.29
N TRP A 102 7.50 10.32 11.52
CA TRP A 102 7.72 8.92 11.83
C TRP A 102 6.45 8.08 11.62
N GLN A 103 5.26 8.66 11.75
CA GLN A 103 3.99 7.93 11.69
C GLN A 103 3.77 7.25 10.32
N PRO A 104 3.76 7.97 9.18
CA PRO A 104 3.56 7.33 7.89
C PRO A 104 4.72 6.38 7.54
N MET A 105 5.94 6.70 7.97
CA MET A 105 7.10 5.84 7.73
C MET A 105 7.00 4.50 8.46
N ILE A 106 6.49 4.47 9.70
CA ILE A 106 6.23 3.21 10.39
C ILE A 106 5.17 2.40 9.66
N VAL A 107 4.07 3.03 9.24
CA VAL A 107 2.99 2.34 8.51
C VAL A 107 3.52 1.74 7.20
N GLU A 108 4.26 2.51 6.40
CA GLU A 108 4.85 2.05 5.15
C GLU A 108 5.88 0.94 5.37
N ALA A 109 6.76 1.07 6.36
CA ALA A 109 7.74 0.05 6.70
C ALA A 109 7.08 -1.26 7.15
N LEU A 110 6.00 -1.18 7.94
CA LEU A 110 5.22 -2.35 8.35
C LEU A 110 4.59 -3.05 7.14
N HIS A 111 4.01 -2.29 6.20
CA HIS A 111 3.48 -2.85 4.94
C HIS A 111 4.57 -3.60 4.17
N VAL A 112 5.74 -2.98 3.97
CA VAL A 112 6.88 -3.60 3.28
C VAL A 112 7.33 -4.88 3.99
N ILE A 113 7.54 -4.84 5.31
CA ILE A 113 8.03 -5.99 6.08
C ILE A 113 7.01 -7.14 6.02
N VAL A 114 5.72 -6.87 6.25
CA VAL A 114 4.67 -7.89 6.20
C VAL A 114 4.58 -8.50 4.80
N MET A 115 4.65 -7.70 3.75
CA MET A 115 4.59 -8.19 2.37
C MET A 115 5.82 -9.03 2.00
N VAL A 116 7.03 -8.58 2.34
CA VAL A 116 8.25 -9.37 2.11
C VAL A 116 8.20 -10.71 2.87
N MET A 117 7.74 -10.69 4.11
CA MET A 117 7.58 -11.93 4.90
C MET A 117 6.52 -12.85 4.29
N ALA A 118 5.40 -12.30 3.82
CA ALA A 118 4.37 -13.08 3.13
C ALA A 118 4.88 -13.68 1.81
N ILE A 119 5.65 -12.94 1.01
CA ILE A 119 6.32 -13.42 -0.20
C ILE A 119 7.25 -14.60 0.09
N LYS A 120 8.01 -14.53 1.18
CA LYS A 120 8.95 -15.59 1.56
C LYS A 120 8.27 -16.84 2.13
N LEU A 121 7.10 -16.70 2.75
CA LEU A 121 6.50 -17.75 3.59
C LEU A 121 5.18 -18.31 3.07
N LEU A 122 4.51 -17.62 2.14
CA LEU A 122 3.31 -18.14 1.47
C LEU A 122 3.69 -18.83 0.16
N PRO A 123 2.93 -19.86 -0.25
CA PRO A 123 3.16 -20.51 -1.53
C PRO A 123 2.88 -19.53 -2.68
N TYR A 124 3.57 -19.74 -3.80
CA TYR A 124 3.17 -19.20 -5.08
C TYR A 124 2.16 -20.16 -5.74
N GLY A 125 1.17 -19.61 -6.44
CA GLY A 125 0.26 -20.40 -7.25
C GLY A 125 1.05 -21.19 -8.28
N ARG A 126 0.84 -22.50 -8.33
CA ARG A 126 1.45 -23.34 -9.37
C ARG A 126 1.00 -22.83 -10.73
N VAL A 127 1.93 -22.43 -11.60
CA VAL A 127 1.71 -22.55 -13.04
C VAL A 127 1.68 -24.06 -13.27
N SER A 128 0.51 -24.63 -13.57
CA SER A 128 0.45 -26.05 -13.96
C SER A 128 1.30 -26.21 -15.23
N PRO A 129 2.32 -27.08 -15.28
CA PRO A 129 3.10 -27.31 -16.49
C PRO A 129 2.33 -28.14 -17.53
N ALA A 130 0.99 -28.09 -17.54
CA ALA A 130 0.17 -28.71 -18.57
C ALA A 130 0.27 -27.90 -19.87
N GLY A 131 1.39 -28.06 -20.55
CA GLY A 131 1.73 -27.47 -21.83
C GLY A 131 2.96 -28.11 -22.45
N SER A 132 3.15 -29.42 -22.26
CA SER A 132 3.98 -30.25 -23.12
C SER A 132 3.11 -31.42 -23.58
N VAL A 133 2.55 -31.26 -24.79
CA VAL A 133 2.05 -32.37 -25.61
C VAL A 133 3.23 -33.24 -26.01
#